data_AF-A0A0A2GT25-F1
#
_entry.id   AF-A0A0A2GT25-F1
#
_cell.length_a   1.000
_cell.length_b   1.000
_cell.length_c   1.000
_cell.angle_alpha   90.00
_cell.angle_beta   90.00
_cell.angle_gamma   90.00
#
_symmetry.space_group_name_H-M   'P 1'
#
loop_
_entity.id
_entity.type
_entity.pdbx_description
1 polymer ?
#
loop_
_entity_poly.entity_id
_entity_poly.type
_entity_poly.pdbx_seq_one_letter_code
_entity_poly.pdbx_strand_id
1 'polypeptide(L)'
;MSKEVLTFTTEKMHKYKSWKELINRVLIDSGDFLNPKNVIKGETRIEIFKSTKQNSLTEIRAAYMENDFLIYLHIFNPRVPGYNKYVENEYFYYYDFDDKNSYGDPGLKFNKQNTDGVLSLLKTGLKGKEVQYLKDNKVLKSRLYIKGVNSKFNFSYTYDFSKKRGFWNRILGQRIEKMSGIEEREIDLVTIFSGIEISS
;
A
#
# COMPACT_ATOMS: atom_id res chain seq x y z
N MET A 1 -23.23 -39.69 -8.36
CA MET A 1 -22.82 -38.36 -7.85
C MET A 1 -21.52 -38.02 -8.52
N SER A 2 -21.57 -37.02 -9.40
CA SER A 2 -20.64 -36.82 -10.53
C SER A 2 -19.31 -36.20 -10.11
N LYS A 3 -18.25 -36.66 -10.78
CA LYS A 3 -16.89 -36.09 -10.77
C LYS A 3 -16.81 -34.67 -11.37
N GLU A 4 -17.95 -34.04 -11.69
CA GLU A 4 -18.06 -32.77 -12.41
C GLU A 4 -18.06 -31.53 -11.51
N VAL A 5 -18.21 -31.70 -10.19
CA VAL A 5 -18.20 -30.55 -9.26
C VAL A 5 -16.77 -30.14 -8.86
N LEU A 6 -15.80 -31.06 -8.99
CA LEU A 6 -14.40 -30.83 -8.59
C LEU A 6 -13.49 -30.24 -9.68
N THR A 7 -13.95 -30.18 -10.93
CA THR A 7 -13.20 -29.58 -12.05
C THR A 7 -13.54 -28.11 -12.28
N PHE A 8 -14.70 -27.63 -11.81
CA PHE A 8 -15.20 -26.27 -12.08
C PHE A 8 -14.46 -25.14 -11.33
N THR A 9 -13.65 -25.45 -10.32
CA THR A 9 -12.95 -24.46 -9.48
C THR A 9 -11.48 -24.24 -9.86
N THR A 10 -10.90 -25.07 -10.73
CA THR A 10 -9.47 -24.98 -11.11
C THR A 10 -9.21 -24.36 -12.49
N GLU A 11 -10.23 -24.27 -13.36
CA GLU A 11 -10.06 -23.82 -14.76
C GLU A 11 -10.19 -22.30 -14.97
N LYS A 12 -10.70 -21.54 -14.00
CA LYS A 12 -10.85 -20.08 -14.11
C LYS A 12 -9.61 -19.27 -13.73
N MET A 13 -8.52 -19.90 -13.28
CA MET A 13 -7.18 -19.28 -13.31
C MET A 13 -6.62 -19.33 -14.74
N HIS A 14 -7.34 -18.77 -15.71
CA HIS A 14 -6.72 -18.43 -16.99
C HIS A 14 -5.55 -17.48 -16.70
N LYS A 15 -4.33 -18.00 -16.85
CA LYS A 15 -3.03 -17.34 -16.73
C LYS A 15 -3.13 -15.87 -17.13
N TYR A 16 -3.16 -14.97 -16.14
CA TYR A 16 -2.87 -13.56 -16.36
C TYR A 16 -1.56 -13.46 -17.15
N LYS A 17 -1.49 -12.55 -18.12
CA LYS A 17 -0.33 -12.43 -19.03
C LYS A 17 0.61 -11.28 -18.68
N SER A 18 0.15 -10.36 -17.84
CA SER A 18 0.87 -9.15 -17.47
C SER A 18 0.45 -8.64 -16.09
N TRP A 19 1.27 -7.79 -15.48
CA TRP A 19 0.91 -7.14 -14.23
C TRP A 19 -0.35 -6.30 -14.36
N LYS A 20 -0.45 -5.57 -15.47
CA LYS A 20 -1.61 -4.76 -15.78
C LYS A 20 -2.89 -5.60 -15.80
N GLU A 21 -2.89 -6.74 -16.50
CA GLU A 21 -4.08 -7.61 -16.57
C GLU A 21 -4.46 -8.14 -15.18
N LEU A 22 -3.48 -8.61 -14.41
CA LEU A 22 -3.70 -9.15 -13.07
C LEU A 22 -4.30 -8.10 -12.13
N ILE A 23 -3.67 -6.93 -12.03
CA ILE A 23 -4.09 -5.88 -11.09
C ILE A 23 -5.45 -5.32 -11.49
N ASN A 24 -5.69 -5.07 -12.78
CA ASN A 24 -6.99 -4.57 -13.23
C ASN A 24 -8.11 -5.55 -12.89
N ARG A 25 -7.96 -6.84 -13.22
CA ARG A 25 -8.99 -7.83 -12.89
C ARG A 25 -9.22 -7.95 -11.38
N VAL A 26 -8.15 -8.07 -10.59
CA VAL A 26 -8.28 -8.21 -9.14
C VAL A 26 -9.00 -7.01 -8.52
N LEU A 27 -8.66 -5.79 -8.92
CA LEU A 27 -9.24 -4.58 -8.33
C LEU A 27 -10.65 -4.29 -8.86
N ILE A 28 -10.87 -4.43 -10.17
CA ILE A 28 -12.15 -4.08 -10.82
C ILE A 28 -13.18 -5.19 -10.60
N ASP A 29 -12.81 -6.45 -10.81
CA ASP A 29 -13.75 -7.58 -10.71
C ASP A 29 -14.17 -7.84 -9.25
N SER A 30 -13.41 -7.36 -8.26
CA SER A 30 -13.83 -7.36 -6.86
C SER A 30 -15.00 -6.41 -6.58
N GLY A 31 -15.28 -5.45 -7.46
CA GLY A 31 -16.26 -4.39 -7.24
C GLY A 31 -15.82 -3.29 -6.26
N ASP A 32 -14.66 -3.44 -5.60
CA ASP A 32 -14.17 -2.51 -4.58
C ASP A 32 -13.48 -1.26 -5.15
N PHE A 33 -13.18 -1.24 -6.46
CA PHE A 33 -12.46 -0.17 -7.14
C PHE A 33 -13.03 0.18 -8.52
N LEU A 34 -12.96 1.46 -8.87
CA LEU A 34 -13.29 1.97 -10.20
C LEU A 34 -12.16 1.70 -11.20
N ASN A 35 -12.50 1.76 -12.50
CA ASN A 35 -11.53 1.78 -13.59
C ASN A 35 -10.44 2.84 -13.34
N PRO A 36 -9.16 2.52 -13.59
CA PRO A 36 -8.07 3.40 -13.20
C PRO A 36 -7.98 4.63 -14.09
N LYS A 37 -7.52 5.74 -13.51
CA LYS A 37 -6.94 6.84 -14.28
C LYS A 37 -5.48 6.51 -14.60
N ASN A 38 -5.06 6.83 -15.82
CA ASN A 38 -3.70 6.60 -16.28
C ASN A 38 -2.89 7.89 -16.22
N VAL A 39 -1.67 7.81 -15.71
CA VAL A 39 -0.68 8.89 -15.70
C VAL A 39 0.63 8.34 -16.24
N ILE A 40 1.31 9.10 -17.10
CA ILE A 40 2.64 8.73 -17.63
C ILE A 40 3.66 9.71 -17.06
N LYS A 41 4.78 9.18 -16.56
CA LYS A 41 5.92 9.96 -16.06
C LYS A 41 7.21 9.34 -16.59
N GLY A 42 7.82 9.95 -17.60
CA GLY A 42 8.92 9.32 -18.33
C GLY A 42 8.45 7.97 -18.90
N GLU A 43 9.23 6.93 -18.66
CA GLU A 43 8.96 5.55 -19.09
C GLU A 43 8.03 4.78 -18.13
N THR A 44 7.54 5.43 -17.07
CA THR A 44 6.65 4.80 -16.08
C THR A 44 5.20 5.13 -16.37
N ARG A 45 4.37 4.08 -16.49
CA ARG A 45 2.91 4.18 -16.49
C ARG A 45 2.38 3.95 -15.09
N ILE A 46 1.50 4.82 -14.62
CA ILE A 46 0.86 4.72 -13.31
C ILE A 46 -0.65 4.60 -13.50
N GLU A 47 -1.22 3.53 -12.97
CA GLU A 47 -2.68 3.33 -12.88
C GLU A 47 -3.15 3.66 -11.46
N ILE A 48 -4.13 4.55 -11.36
CA ILE A 48 -4.69 5.03 -10.09
C ILE A 48 -6.14 4.55 -9.98
N PHE A 49 -6.35 3.57 -9.11
CA PHE A 49 -7.64 2.97 -8.79
C PHE A 49 -8.24 3.66 -7.57
N LYS A 50 -9.51 4.07 -7.65
CA LYS A 50 -10.22 4.69 -6.53
C LYS A 50 -11.24 3.74 -5.95
N SER A 51 -11.31 3.64 -4.63
CA SER A 51 -12.28 2.78 -3.97
C SER A 51 -13.72 3.21 -4.26
N THR A 52 -14.62 2.23 -4.43
CA THR A 52 -16.07 2.43 -4.57
C THR A 52 -16.80 2.48 -3.22
N LYS A 53 -16.14 2.04 -2.14
CA LYS A 53 -16.73 1.99 -0.79
C LYS A 53 -17.12 3.39 -0.31
N GLN A 54 -18.34 3.51 0.21
CA GLN A 54 -18.87 4.78 0.70
C GLN A 54 -17.93 5.39 1.76
N ASN A 55 -17.63 6.69 1.62
CA ASN A 55 -16.74 7.45 2.51
C ASN A 55 -15.28 6.97 2.55
N SER A 56 -14.89 6.01 1.71
CA SER A 56 -13.49 5.63 1.51
C SER A 56 -12.79 6.67 0.64
N LEU A 57 -11.60 7.07 1.06
CA LEU A 57 -10.69 7.93 0.28
C LEU A 57 -9.46 7.13 -0.18
N THR A 58 -9.55 5.80 -0.14
CA THR A 58 -8.45 4.90 -0.48
C THR A 58 -8.25 4.88 -2.00
N GLU A 59 -7.01 5.07 -2.40
CA GLU A 59 -6.54 4.87 -3.77
C GLU A 59 -5.47 3.78 -3.78
N ILE A 60 -5.48 2.92 -4.79
CA ILE A 60 -4.36 2.02 -5.08
C ILE A 60 -3.65 2.57 -6.32
N ARG A 61 -2.32 2.68 -6.26
CA ARG A 61 -1.48 3.17 -7.34
C ARG A 61 -0.51 2.07 -7.75
N ALA A 62 -0.64 1.59 -8.97
CA ALA A 62 0.26 0.61 -9.55
C ALA A 62 1.14 1.29 -10.60
N ALA A 63 2.47 1.15 -10.48
CA ALA A 63 3.41 1.69 -11.45
C ALA A 63 4.14 0.59 -12.20
N TYR A 64 4.21 0.75 -13.52
CA TYR A 64 4.77 -0.22 -14.45
C TYR A 64 5.84 0.44 -15.33
N MET A 65 6.93 -0.28 -15.60
CA MET A 65 7.85 0.06 -16.69
C MET A 65 7.37 -0.50 -18.03
N GLU A 66 7.90 0.00 -19.15
CA GLU A 66 7.53 -0.44 -20.51
C GLU A 66 7.69 -1.96 -20.74
N ASN A 67 8.65 -2.59 -20.08
CA ASN A 67 8.91 -4.04 -20.15
C ASN A 67 8.01 -4.89 -19.22
N ASP A 68 6.90 -4.35 -18.74
CA ASP A 68 5.94 -5.00 -17.83
C ASP A 68 6.57 -5.45 -16.50
N PHE A 69 7.43 -4.61 -15.93
CA PHE A 69 7.90 -4.75 -14.54
C PHE A 69 7.03 -3.90 -13.62
N LEU A 70 6.57 -4.46 -12.51
CA LEU A 70 5.83 -3.73 -11.48
C LEU A 70 6.81 -3.05 -10.53
N ILE A 71 6.87 -1.72 -10.55
CA ILE A 71 7.77 -0.92 -9.69
C ILE A 71 7.21 -0.80 -8.29
N TYR A 72 5.92 -0.48 -8.15
CA TYR A 72 5.28 -0.39 -6.86
C TYR A 72 3.77 -0.64 -6.95
N LEU A 73 3.21 -0.99 -5.80
CA LEU A 73 1.78 -1.05 -5.55
C LEU A 73 1.50 -0.33 -4.23
N HIS A 74 1.17 0.96 -4.32
CA HIS A 74 0.96 1.81 -3.15
C HIS A 74 -0.50 1.93 -2.80
N ILE A 75 -0.83 1.77 -1.52
CA ILE A 75 -2.14 2.12 -0.97
C ILE A 75 -2.02 3.52 -0.39
N PHE A 76 -2.83 4.45 -0.90
CA PHE A 76 -2.84 5.84 -0.46
C PHE A 76 -4.18 6.14 0.20
N ASN A 77 -4.16 6.82 1.35
CA ASN A 77 -5.37 7.40 1.92
C ASN A 77 -5.03 8.68 2.71
N PRO A 78 -5.70 9.81 2.46
CA PRO A 78 -5.38 11.08 3.11
C PRO A 78 -5.55 11.07 4.64
N ARG A 79 -6.27 10.08 5.20
CA ARG A 79 -6.41 9.91 6.66
C ARG A 79 -5.16 9.35 7.32
N VAL A 80 -4.19 8.81 6.58
CA VAL A 80 -2.94 8.23 7.10
C VAL A 80 -1.70 8.83 6.38
N PRO A 81 -1.45 10.15 6.54
CA PRO A 81 -0.32 10.83 5.92
C PRO A 81 1.05 10.27 6.32
N GLY A 82 1.19 9.70 7.53
CA GLY A 82 2.40 9.01 7.95
C GLY A 82 2.66 7.77 7.09
N TYR A 83 1.65 6.92 6.91
CA TYR A 83 1.74 5.78 5.99
C TYR A 83 2.02 6.20 4.55
N ASN A 84 1.35 7.25 4.06
CA ASN A 84 1.59 7.76 2.70
C ASN A 84 3.05 8.21 2.52
N LYS A 85 3.66 8.85 3.54
CA LYS A 85 5.08 9.21 3.50
C LYS A 85 6.03 8.03 3.57
N TYR A 86 5.64 6.98 4.30
CA TYR A 86 6.41 5.75 4.33
C TYR A 86 6.50 5.15 2.93
N VAL A 87 5.37 4.92 2.25
CA VAL A 87 5.36 4.25 0.95
C VAL A 87 5.90 5.09 -0.21
N GLU A 88 6.00 6.42 -0.09
CA GLU A 88 6.49 7.30 -1.17
C GLU A 88 7.86 6.90 -1.75
N ASN A 89 8.72 6.27 -0.94
CA ASN A 89 10.05 5.82 -1.37
C ASN A 89 10.18 4.29 -1.44
N GLU A 90 9.09 3.57 -1.19
CA GLU A 90 9.08 2.11 -1.26
C GLU A 90 8.82 1.66 -2.70
N TYR A 91 9.64 0.75 -3.20
CA TYR A 91 9.48 0.10 -4.49
C TYR A 91 9.92 -1.34 -4.35
N PHE A 92 9.43 -2.19 -5.24
CA PHE A 92 9.80 -3.58 -5.21
C PHE A 92 11.18 -3.79 -5.82
N TYR A 93 11.98 -4.68 -5.24
CA TYR A 93 13.17 -5.23 -5.90
C TYR A 93 12.82 -6.52 -6.65
N TYR A 94 13.65 -6.89 -7.62
CA TYR A 94 13.46 -8.11 -8.43
C TYR A 94 13.18 -9.37 -7.61
N TYR A 95 13.82 -9.48 -6.43
CA TYR A 95 13.79 -10.64 -5.54
C TYR A 95 12.96 -10.41 -4.27
N ASP A 96 12.06 -9.41 -4.22
CA ASP A 96 11.29 -9.08 -3.00
C ASP A 96 10.47 -10.24 -2.44
N PHE A 97 10.09 -11.20 -3.29
CA PHE A 97 9.35 -12.40 -2.91
C PHE A 97 10.17 -13.69 -3.05
N ASP A 98 11.50 -13.58 -3.23
CA ASP A 98 12.43 -14.71 -3.30
C ASP A 98 12.89 -15.14 -1.90
N ASP A 99 12.85 -16.44 -1.62
CA ASP A 99 13.23 -16.98 -0.30
C ASP A 99 14.76 -17.03 -0.09
N LYS A 100 15.55 -16.94 -1.16
CA LYS A 100 17.00 -17.11 -1.18
C LYS A 100 17.75 -15.80 -1.43
N ASN A 101 17.17 -14.90 -2.21
CA ASN A 101 17.76 -13.63 -2.59
C ASN A 101 16.92 -12.47 -2.06
N SER A 102 17.55 -11.37 -1.67
CA SER A 102 16.82 -10.21 -1.10
C SER A 102 17.09 -8.90 -1.82
N TYR A 103 17.96 -8.87 -2.83
CA TYR A 103 18.37 -7.64 -3.52
C TYR A 103 18.61 -7.89 -5.01
N GLY A 104 18.08 -7.01 -5.87
CA GLY A 104 18.21 -7.07 -7.31
C GLY A 104 17.79 -5.76 -7.97
N ASP A 105 17.67 -5.74 -9.28
CA ASP A 105 17.24 -4.54 -10.01
C ASP A 105 15.82 -4.09 -9.59
N PRO A 106 15.47 -2.80 -9.72
CA PRO A 106 14.14 -2.32 -9.40
C PRO A 106 13.05 -2.96 -10.26
N GLY A 107 11.95 -3.33 -9.60
CA GLY A 107 10.73 -3.84 -10.21
C GLY A 107 10.62 -5.36 -10.21
N LEU A 108 9.39 -5.84 -10.08
CA LEU A 108 9.06 -7.26 -10.12
C LEU A 108 8.77 -7.70 -11.55
N LYS A 109 9.45 -8.75 -11.99
CA LYS A 109 9.06 -9.47 -13.19
C LYS A 109 7.72 -10.18 -12.98
N PHE A 110 6.90 -10.20 -14.02
CA PHE A 110 5.67 -10.98 -14.02
C PHE A 110 5.97 -12.50 -14.04
N ASN A 111 5.80 -13.16 -12.89
CA ASN A 111 5.95 -14.60 -12.71
C ASN A 111 5.11 -15.09 -11.53
N LYS A 112 4.91 -16.41 -11.41
CA LYS A 112 4.02 -17.00 -10.39
C LYS A 112 4.33 -16.55 -8.95
N GLN A 113 5.60 -16.58 -8.56
CA GLN A 113 6.03 -16.24 -7.21
C GLN A 113 5.71 -14.79 -6.85
N ASN A 114 6.06 -13.87 -7.74
CA ASN A 114 5.77 -12.46 -7.54
C ASN A 114 4.28 -12.19 -7.57
N THR A 115 3.52 -12.84 -8.47
CA THR A 115 2.06 -12.68 -8.52
C THR A 115 1.40 -13.18 -7.24
N ASP A 116 1.84 -14.32 -6.70
CA ASP A 116 1.33 -14.87 -5.43
C ASP A 116 1.61 -13.89 -4.27
N GLY A 117 2.81 -13.29 -4.25
CA GLY A 117 3.20 -12.25 -3.29
C GLY A 117 2.33 -11.00 -3.37
N VAL A 118 2.14 -10.44 -4.56
CA VAL A 118 1.29 -9.25 -4.78
C VAL A 118 -0.18 -9.52 -4.44
N LEU A 119 -0.71 -10.69 -4.82
CA LEU A 119 -2.07 -11.09 -4.45
C LEU A 119 -2.21 -11.21 -2.93
N SER A 120 -1.20 -11.73 -2.24
CA SER A 120 -1.19 -11.80 -0.78
C SER A 120 -1.25 -10.41 -0.12
N LEU A 121 -0.50 -9.42 -0.65
CA LEU A 121 -0.56 -8.03 -0.19
C LEU A 121 -1.97 -7.43 -0.36
N LEU A 122 -2.58 -7.63 -1.52
CA LEU A 122 -3.93 -7.13 -1.81
C LEU A 122 -5.01 -7.81 -0.96
N LYS A 123 -4.89 -9.12 -0.70
CA LYS A 123 -5.80 -9.87 0.18
C LYS A 123 -5.66 -9.45 1.64
N THR A 124 -4.44 -9.19 2.09
CA THR A 124 -4.14 -8.91 3.50
C THR A 124 -4.47 -7.47 3.88
N GLY A 125 -4.27 -6.54 2.96
CA GLY A 125 -4.40 -5.11 3.25
C GLY A 125 -3.30 -4.57 4.16
N LEU A 126 -3.60 -3.46 4.83
CA LEU A 126 -2.65 -2.77 5.69
C LEU A 126 -2.66 -3.33 7.11
N LYS A 127 -1.46 -3.43 7.71
CA LYS A 127 -1.27 -3.89 9.09
C LYS A 127 -0.44 -2.90 9.88
N GLY A 128 -0.94 -2.54 11.07
CA GLY A 128 -0.26 -1.61 11.96
C GLY A 128 -1.17 -0.48 12.40
N LYS A 129 -0.58 0.60 12.90
CA LYS A 129 -1.32 1.79 13.30
C LYS A 129 -0.55 3.07 13.04
N GLU A 130 -1.27 4.17 12.85
CA GLU A 130 -0.71 5.52 12.83
C GLU A 130 -1.25 6.31 14.03
N VAL A 131 -0.36 6.90 14.81
CA VAL A 131 -0.68 7.85 15.87
C VAL A 131 -0.36 9.25 15.38
N GLN A 132 -1.38 10.10 15.28
CA GLN A 132 -1.30 11.46 14.79
C GLN A 132 -1.37 12.46 15.94
N TYR A 133 -0.58 13.52 15.82
CA TYR A 133 -0.62 14.69 16.71
C TYR A 133 -1.14 15.87 15.91
N LEU A 134 -2.36 16.31 16.24
CA LEU A 134 -3.09 17.33 15.52
C LEU A 134 -3.15 18.62 16.33
N LYS A 135 -3.16 19.75 15.62
CA LYS A 135 -3.54 21.06 16.17
C LYS A 135 -4.46 21.74 15.16
N ASP A 136 -5.62 22.24 15.61
CA ASP A 136 -6.62 22.89 14.75
C ASP A 136 -6.97 22.02 13.52
N ASN A 137 -7.23 20.72 13.74
CA ASN A 137 -7.48 19.69 12.71
C ASN A 137 -6.36 19.48 11.68
N LYS A 138 -5.15 20.01 11.90
CA LYS A 138 -3.98 19.79 11.04
C LYS A 138 -3.01 18.82 11.70
N VAL A 139 -2.66 17.75 11.00
CA VAL A 139 -1.62 16.81 11.44
C VAL A 139 -0.26 17.52 11.40
N LEU A 140 0.38 17.66 12.57
CA LEU A 140 1.72 18.24 12.70
C LEU A 140 2.79 17.16 12.74
N LYS A 141 2.45 15.97 13.24
CA LYS A 141 3.36 14.83 13.38
C LYS A 141 2.57 13.53 13.30
N SER A 142 3.17 12.50 12.72
CA SER A 142 2.67 11.13 12.80
C SER A 142 3.76 10.18 13.29
N ARG A 143 3.38 9.19 14.09
CA ARG A 143 4.17 8.00 14.40
C ARG A 143 3.47 6.80 13.78
N LEU A 144 4.13 6.19 12.81
CA LEU A 144 3.66 5.01 12.09
C LEU A 144 4.29 3.77 12.72
N TYR A 145 3.48 2.76 13.02
CA TYR A 145 3.91 1.45 13.50
C TYR A 145 3.46 0.40 12.50
N ILE A 146 4.39 -0.16 11.72
CA ILE A 146 4.11 -1.22 10.75
C ILE A 146 4.37 -2.57 11.41
N LYS A 147 3.40 -3.48 11.30
CA LYS A 147 3.57 -4.87 11.74
C LYS A 147 4.11 -5.71 10.59
N GLY A 148 5.35 -6.14 10.68
CA GLY A 148 5.92 -7.13 9.77
C GLY A 148 5.24 -8.50 9.93
N VAL A 149 5.54 -9.42 9.01
CA VAL A 149 5.03 -10.81 9.05
C VAL A 149 5.50 -11.54 10.32
N ASN A 150 6.64 -11.13 10.88
CA ASN A 150 7.15 -11.58 12.18
C ASN A 150 7.25 -10.36 13.12
N SER A 151 6.83 -10.53 14.37
CA SER A 151 6.80 -9.49 15.40
C SER A 151 8.18 -8.89 15.73
N LYS A 152 9.27 -9.59 15.37
CA LYS A 152 10.65 -9.07 15.41
C LYS A 152 10.92 -7.97 14.39
N PHE A 153 10.11 -7.87 13.33
CA PHE A 153 10.20 -6.84 12.28
C PHE A 153 9.05 -5.83 12.39
N ASN A 154 8.76 -5.39 13.61
CA ASN A 154 7.89 -4.24 13.83
C ASN A 154 8.72 -2.97 13.68
N PHE A 155 8.36 -2.14 12.71
CA PHE A 155 9.07 -0.88 12.44
C PHE A 155 8.26 0.30 12.95
N SER A 156 8.95 1.29 13.52
CA SER A 156 8.34 2.56 13.88
C SER A 156 9.01 3.71 13.15
N TYR A 157 8.22 4.50 12.42
CA TYR A 157 8.68 5.69 11.72
C TYR A 157 8.00 6.92 12.29
N THR A 158 8.75 8.03 12.35
CA THR A 158 8.21 9.31 12.82
C THR A 158 8.35 10.34 11.70
N TYR A 159 7.24 10.99 11.36
CA TYR A 159 7.17 12.01 10.34
C TYR A 159 6.74 13.34 10.95
N ASP A 160 7.52 14.40 10.73
CA ASP A 160 7.21 15.77 11.16
C ASP A 160 6.71 16.57 9.93
N PHE A 161 5.45 16.99 9.99
CA PHE A 161 4.78 17.77 8.95
C PHE A 161 4.75 19.27 9.27
N SER A 162 5.31 19.70 10.39
CA SER A 162 5.37 21.11 10.78
C SER A 162 6.34 21.85 9.86
N LYS A 163 5.81 22.44 8.78
CA LYS A 163 6.57 23.24 7.81
C LYS A 163 7.28 24.47 8.43
N LYS A 164 6.87 24.88 9.64
CA LYS A 164 7.27 26.14 10.27
C LYS A 164 8.34 26.01 11.36
N ARG A 165 8.76 24.79 11.72
CA ARG A 165 9.82 24.61 12.72
C ARG A 165 11.16 24.43 12.00
N GLY A 166 12.00 25.45 12.04
CA GLY A 166 13.40 25.34 11.60
C GLY A 166 14.13 24.23 12.35
N PHE A 167 15.23 23.72 11.77
CA PHE A 167 16.00 22.57 12.28
C PHE A 167 16.29 22.67 13.79
N TRP A 168 16.76 23.83 14.27
CA TRP A 168 17.03 24.05 15.69
C TRP A 168 15.79 24.01 16.58
N ASN A 169 14.65 24.52 16.11
CA ASN A 169 13.38 24.44 16.84
C ASN A 169 12.80 23.00 16.88
N ARG A 170 13.23 22.11 15.98
CA ARG A 170 12.87 20.68 16.04
C ARG A 170 13.72 19.91 17.05
N ILE A 171 14.98 20.31 17.24
CA ILE A 171 15.92 19.66 18.16
C ILE A 171 15.79 20.19 19.59
N LEU A 172 15.71 21.51 19.75
CA LEU A 172 15.75 22.20 21.05
C LEU A 172 14.38 22.74 21.49
N GLY A 173 13.42 22.82 20.57
CA GLY A 173 12.07 23.30 20.87
C GLY A 173 11.22 22.26 21.60
N GLN A 174 10.12 22.74 22.19
CA GLN A 174 9.15 21.87 22.85
C GLN A 174 8.66 20.77 21.91
N ARG A 175 8.75 19.51 22.35
CA ARG A 175 8.22 18.34 21.62
C ARG A 175 6.75 18.58 21.24
N ILE A 176 6.38 18.27 19.99
CA ILE A 176 5.02 18.51 19.46
C ILE A 176 3.97 17.88 20.38
N GLU A 177 4.24 16.69 20.90
CA GLU A 177 3.36 15.94 21.80
C GLU A 177 3.08 16.66 23.13
N LYS A 178 3.89 17.66 23.49
CA LYS A 178 3.77 18.43 24.74
C LYS A 178 3.22 19.84 24.52
N MET A 179 2.91 20.23 23.29
CA MET A 179 2.37 21.56 23.00
C MET A 179 0.92 21.66 23.47
N SER A 180 0.53 22.82 24.00
CA SER A 180 -0.87 23.06 24.38
C SER A 180 -1.80 23.06 23.17
N GLY A 181 -2.97 22.44 23.34
CA GLY A 181 -4.00 22.27 22.31
C GLY A 181 -3.68 21.19 21.28
N ILE A 182 -2.84 20.21 21.62
CA ILE A 182 -2.56 19.04 20.76
C ILE A 182 -3.55 17.94 21.06
N GLU A 183 -4.16 17.42 20.01
CA GLU A 183 -5.00 16.23 20.04
C GLU A 183 -4.20 15.03 19.53
N GLU A 184 -4.31 13.90 20.24
CA GLU A 184 -3.78 12.62 19.78
C GLU A 184 -4.90 11.79 19.15
N ARG A 185 -4.64 11.24 17.96
CA ARG A 185 -5.57 10.36 17.26
C ARG A 185 -4.85 9.10 16.82
N GLU A 186 -5.33 7.95 17.27
CA GLU A 186 -4.87 6.64 16.80
C GLU A 186 -5.76 6.13 15.67
N ILE A 187 -5.15 5.60 14.61
CA ILE A 187 -5.82 5.01 13.46
C ILE A 187 -5.24 3.61 13.24
N ASP A 188 -6.09 2.58 13.32
CA ASP A 188 -5.72 1.24 12.89
C ASP A 188 -5.72 1.17 11.36
N LEU A 189 -4.58 0.80 10.76
CA LEU A 189 -4.43 0.79 9.31
C LEU A 189 -5.35 -0.23 8.63
N VAL A 190 -5.76 -1.29 9.32
CA VAL A 190 -6.71 -2.28 8.75
C VAL A 190 -8.06 -1.62 8.44
N THR A 191 -8.45 -0.57 9.18
CA THR A 191 -9.69 0.17 8.95
C THR A 191 -9.62 1.08 7.72
N ILE A 192 -8.40 1.39 7.25
CA ILE A 192 -8.18 2.15 6.01
C ILE A 192 -8.28 1.25 4.79
N PHE A 193 -7.70 0.05 4.90
CA PHE A 193 -7.77 -0.97 3.86
C PHE A 193 -7.51 -2.35 4.46
N SER A 194 -8.58 -3.14 4.60
CA SER A 194 -8.56 -4.50 5.17
C SER A 194 -8.21 -5.59 4.14
N GLY A 195 -7.86 -5.19 2.92
CA GLY A 195 -7.67 -6.08 1.79
C GLY A 195 -8.95 -6.27 0.97
N ILE A 196 -8.85 -7.15 -0.03
CA ILE A 196 -9.89 -7.45 -1.01
C ILE A 196 -10.16 -8.96 -1.01
N GLU A 197 -11.43 -9.34 -1.09
CA GLU A 197 -11.80 -10.73 -1.34
C GLU A 197 -11.50 -11.06 -2.81
N ILE A 198 -10.57 -11.98 -3.02
CA ILE A 198 -10.22 -12.46 -4.36
C ILE A 198 -10.81 -13.86 -4.49
N SER A 199 -11.94 -13.95 -5.19
CA SER A 199 -12.60 -15.20 -5.55
C SER A 199 -11.62 -16.10 -6.31
N SER A 200 -11.29 -17.26 -5.72
CA SER A 200 -10.47 -18.31 -6.34
C SER A 200 -11.27 -19.12 -7.36
#